data_AF-A0AAU3KVS7-F1
#
_entry.id   AF-A0AAU3KVS7-F1
#
_cell.length_a   1.000
_cell.length_b   1.000
_cell.length_c   1.000
_cell.angle_alpha   90.00
_cell.angle_beta   90.00
_cell.angle_gamma   90.00
#
_symmetry.space_group_name_H-M   'P 1'
#
loop_
_entity.id
_entity.type
_entity.pdbx_description
1 polymer ?
#
loop_
_entity_poly.entity_id
_entity_poly.type
_entity_poly.pdbx_seq_one_letter_code
_entity_poly.pdbx_strand_id
1 'polypeptide(L)'
;MSYSDVFAWLRAEHEQVRRYNASHQFLLNLMENIVTIIDTINAARDTLAADAKTISDGVAGLKQQVADLQTALANNDPAAVAAAVSQLQTSVDAVHTDAQTFAAAATPAPAPADPAAPVVDPTAAPTGTATADVQVAPAPEASVPNA
;
A
#
# COMPACT_ATOMS: atom_id res chain seq x y z
N MET A 1 -4.32 10.25 -18.15
CA MET A 1 -2.89 9.98 -18.40
C MET A 1 -2.25 9.87 -17.03
N SER A 2 -1.75 8.69 -16.67
CA SER A 2 -1.13 8.43 -15.36
C SER A 2 0.23 9.12 -15.25
N TYR A 3 0.77 9.27 -14.03
CA TYR A 3 2.11 9.83 -13.88
C TYR A 3 3.15 8.91 -14.54
N SER A 4 2.91 7.60 -14.54
CA SER A 4 3.71 6.57 -15.22
C SER A 4 3.75 6.77 -16.72
N ASP A 5 2.61 7.08 -17.34
CA ASP A 5 2.54 7.37 -18.79
C ASP A 5 3.38 8.60 -19.16
N VAL A 6 3.31 9.64 -18.33
CA VAL A 6 4.08 10.89 -18.53
C VAL A 6 5.58 10.63 -18.33
N PHE A 7 5.94 9.85 -17.32
CA PHE A 7 7.34 9.52 -17.05
C PHE A 7 7.94 8.61 -18.13
N ALA A 8 7.19 7.61 -18.61
CA ALA A 8 7.61 6.74 -19.69
C ALA A 8 7.86 7.54 -20.99
N TRP A 9 6.97 8.48 -21.31
CA TRP A 9 7.18 9.40 -22.43
C TRP A 9 8.43 10.26 -22.24
N LEU A 10 8.60 10.87 -21.06
CA LEU A 10 9.74 11.73 -20.76
C LEU A 10 11.06 10.96 -20.86
N ARG A 11 11.10 9.72 -20.35
CA ARG A 11 12.27 8.85 -20.43
C ARG A 11 12.65 8.53 -21.87
N ALA A 12 11.68 8.16 -22.70
CA ALA A 12 11.90 7.87 -24.12
C ALA A 12 12.48 9.08 -24.87
N GLU A 13 11.98 10.29 -24.58
CA GLU A 13 12.51 11.54 -25.15
C GLU A 13 13.95 11.81 -24.69
N HIS A 14 14.23 11.58 -23.40
CA HIS A 14 15.53 11.86 -22.81
C HIS A 14 16.63 10.88 -23.28
N GLU A 15 16.28 9.60 -23.49
CA GLU A 15 17.17 8.58 -24.04
C GLU A 15 17.52 8.82 -25.52
N GLN A 16 16.62 9.42 -26.31
CA GLN A 16 16.95 9.84 -27.68
C GLN A 16 18.03 10.94 -27.72
N VAL A 17 18.07 11.80 -26.70
CA VAL A 17 18.95 12.98 -26.68
C VAL A 17 20.32 12.69 -26.04
N ARG A 18 20.42 11.73 -25.10
CA ARG A 18 21.71 11.42 -24.42
C ARG A 18 21.92 9.93 -24.20
N ARG A 19 23.17 9.47 -24.43
CA ARG A 19 23.63 8.18 -23.91
C ARG A 19 23.94 8.30 -22.42
N TYR A 20 23.21 7.56 -21.59
CA TYR A 20 23.36 7.59 -20.14
C TYR A 20 24.51 6.72 -19.64
N ASN A 21 25.18 7.19 -18.58
CA ASN A 21 26.05 6.35 -17.75
C ASN A 21 25.21 5.57 -16.72
N ALA A 22 25.83 4.62 -16.02
CA ALA A 22 25.14 3.77 -15.04
C ALA A 22 24.41 4.56 -13.94
N SER A 23 24.97 5.69 -13.47
CA SER A 23 24.36 6.52 -12.43
C SER A 23 23.06 7.19 -12.89
N HIS A 24 22.98 7.64 -14.14
CA HIS A 24 21.75 8.21 -14.67
C HIS A 24 20.67 7.14 -14.86
N GLN A 25 21.05 5.93 -15.29
CA GLN A 25 20.10 4.82 -15.41
C GLN A 25 19.53 4.41 -14.05
N PHE A 26 20.35 4.41 -13.00
CA PHE A 26 19.87 4.18 -11.63
C PHE A 26 18.83 5.22 -11.19
N LEU A 27 19.10 6.51 -11.42
CA LEU A 27 18.17 7.58 -11.05
C LEU A 27 16.85 7.51 -11.82
N LEU A 28 16.89 7.19 -13.11
CA LEU A 28 15.68 7.02 -13.92
C LEU A 28 14.83 5.84 -13.43
N ASN A 29 15.45 4.71 -13.09
CA ASN A 29 14.75 3.56 -12.52
C ASN A 29 14.14 3.87 -11.14
N LEU A 30 14.86 4.63 -10.30
CA LEU A 30 14.32 5.09 -9.02
C LEU A 30 13.08 5.98 -9.22
N MET A 31 13.15 6.92 -10.16
CA MET A 31 12.02 7.80 -10.47
C MET A 31 10.82 7.01 -11.03
N GLU A 32 11.07 6.03 -11.89
CA GLU A 32 10.01 5.16 -12.43
C GLU A 32 9.28 4.40 -11.32
N ASN A 33 10.03 3.84 -10.38
CA ASN A 33 9.46 3.16 -9.21
C ASN A 33 8.63 4.12 -8.37
N ILE A 34 9.14 5.32 -8.08
CA ILE A 34 8.41 6.34 -7.29
C ILE A 34 7.11 6.73 -7.99
N VAL A 35 7.15 6.96 -9.30
CA VAL A 35 5.99 7.35 -10.09
C VAL A 35 4.93 6.24 -10.12
N THR A 36 5.38 4.99 -10.29
CA THR A 36 4.49 3.81 -10.25
C THR A 36 3.81 3.66 -8.88
N ILE A 37 4.56 3.90 -7.80
CA ILE A 37 4.03 3.90 -6.43
C ILE A 37 2.98 5.01 -6.26
N ILE A 38 3.25 6.21 -6.77
CA ILE A 38 2.31 7.34 -6.71
C ILE A 38 0.99 7.00 -7.41
N ASP A 39 1.04 6.41 -8.61
CA ASP A 39 -0.18 6.00 -9.33
C ASP A 39 -0.96 4.94 -8.57
N THR A 40 -0.26 3.97 -7.97
CA THR A 40 -0.88 2.92 -7.13
C THR A 40 -1.59 3.53 -5.93
N ILE A 41 -0.95 4.48 -5.24
CA ILE A 41 -1.54 5.19 -4.09
C ILE A 41 -2.76 6.00 -4.52
N ASN A 42 -2.71 6.68 -5.67
CA ASN A 42 -3.84 7.45 -6.17
C ASN A 42 -5.03 6.55 -6.51
N ALA A 43 -4.79 5.42 -7.17
CA ALA A 43 -5.84 4.44 -7.48
C ALA A 43 -6.48 3.85 -6.20
N ALA A 44 -5.65 3.52 -5.20
CA ALA A 44 -6.14 3.04 -3.90
C ALA A 44 -6.97 4.11 -3.18
N ARG A 45 -6.54 5.37 -3.20
CA ARG A 45 -7.29 6.50 -2.63
C ARG A 45 -8.65 6.67 -3.32
N ASP A 46 -8.68 6.60 -4.63
CA ASP A 46 -9.92 6.78 -5.39
C ASP A 46 -10.91 5.63 -5.14
N THR A 47 -10.40 4.40 -4.99
CA THR A 47 -11.21 3.24 -4.57
C THR A 47 -11.78 3.44 -3.16
N LEU A 48 -10.94 3.84 -2.20
CA LEU A 48 -11.36 4.16 -0.84
C LEU A 48 -12.44 5.25 -0.80
N ALA A 49 -12.32 6.29 -1.63
CA ALA A 49 -13.31 7.35 -1.73
C ALA A 49 -14.65 6.84 -2.30
N ALA A 50 -14.62 5.92 -3.27
CA ALA A 50 -15.81 5.29 -3.82
C ALA A 50 -16.49 4.39 -2.77
N ASP A 51 -15.74 3.56 -2.06
CA ASP A 51 -16.27 2.67 -1.02
C ASP A 51 -16.90 3.48 0.12
N ALA A 52 -16.23 4.55 0.57
CA ALA A 52 -16.77 5.44 1.59
C ALA A 52 -18.10 6.09 1.16
N LYS A 53 -18.22 6.44 -0.14
CA LYS A 53 -19.46 6.96 -0.70
C LYS A 53 -20.57 5.90 -0.70
N THR A 54 -20.28 4.68 -1.15
CA THR A 54 -21.25 3.56 -1.13
C THR A 54 -21.78 3.30 0.27
N ILE A 55 -20.89 3.24 1.28
CA ILE A 55 -21.27 3.04 2.67
C ILE A 55 -22.14 4.20 3.17
N SER A 56 -21.77 5.45 2.86
CA SER A 56 -22.55 6.63 3.24
C SER A 56 -23.96 6.61 2.65
N ASP A 57 -24.09 6.26 1.38
CA ASP A 57 -25.39 6.18 0.68
C ASP A 57 -26.22 5.02 1.27
N GLY A 58 -25.61 3.88 1.58
CA GLY A 58 -26.27 2.76 2.27
C GLY A 58 -26.79 3.14 3.66
N VAL A 59 -25.98 3.84 4.47
CA VAL A 59 -26.40 4.34 5.80
C VAL A 59 -27.56 5.32 5.70
N ALA A 60 -27.57 6.21 4.71
CA ALA A 60 -28.69 7.10 4.46
C ALA A 60 -29.98 6.31 4.13
N GLY A 61 -29.87 5.26 3.30
CA GLY A 61 -30.97 4.35 3.00
C GLY A 61 -31.53 3.64 4.23
N LEU A 62 -30.65 3.07 5.09
CA LEU A 62 -31.08 2.44 6.34
C LEU A 62 -31.81 3.43 7.25
N LYS A 63 -31.31 4.66 7.38
CA LYS A 63 -31.97 5.70 8.20
C LYS A 63 -33.39 5.98 7.72
N GLN A 64 -33.59 6.04 6.40
CA GLN A 64 -34.93 6.22 5.83
C GLN A 64 -35.82 5.02 6.13
N GLN A 65 -35.35 3.79 5.90
CA GLN A 65 -36.10 2.57 6.19
C GLN A 65 -36.50 2.47 7.67
N VAL A 66 -35.63 2.89 8.59
CA VAL A 66 -35.93 2.95 10.03
C VAL A 66 -37.02 3.98 10.33
N ALA A 67 -36.98 5.15 9.70
CA ALA A 67 -38.01 6.18 9.88
C ALA A 67 -39.38 5.71 9.33
N ASP A 68 -39.38 5.03 8.18
CA ASP A 68 -40.58 4.46 7.58
C ASP A 68 -41.17 3.35 8.48
N LEU A 69 -40.31 2.49 9.06
CA LEU A 69 -40.70 1.48 10.05
C LEU A 69 -41.30 2.09 11.31
N GLN A 70 -40.69 3.15 11.85
CA GLN A 70 -41.21 3.86 13.02
C GLN A 70 -42.60 4.44 12.73
N THR A 71 -42.80 4.96 11.51
CA THR A 71 -44.10 5.48 11.06
C THR A 71 -45.13 4.36 10.91
N ALA A 72 -44.77 3.24 10.28
CA ALA A 72 -45.65 2.08 10.12
C ALA A 72 -46.04 1.45 11.47
N LEU A 73 -45.09 1.38 12.41
CA LEU A 73 -45.32 0.88 13.76
C LEU A 73 -46.25 1.82 14.55
N ALA A 74 -46.07 3.14 14.44
CA ALA A 74 -46.98 4.12 15.02
C ALA A 74 -48.41 3.99 14.47
N ASN A 75 -48.54 3.59 13.21
CA ASN A 75 -49.82 3.39 12.52
C ASN A 75 -50.42 1.98 12.72
N ASN A 76 -49.78 1.09 13.49
CA ASN A 76 -50.22 -0.31 13.72
C ASN A 76 -50.49 -1.10 12.43
N ASP A 77 -49.66 -0.94 11.40
CA ASP A 77 -49.72 -1.76 10.17
C ASP A 77 -48.66 -2.89 10.22
N PRO A 78 -49.00 -4.09 10.71
CA PRO A 78 -48.06 -5.20 10.81
C PRO A 78 -47.56 -5.72 9.44
N ALA A 79 -48.29 -5.48 8.34
CA ALA A 79 -47.85 -5.88 7.00
C ALA A 79 -46.76 -4.92 6.48
N ALA A 80 -46.93 -3.61 6.72
CA ALA A 80 -45.90 -2.61 6.40
C ALA A 80 -44.63 -2.80 7.24
N VAL A 81 -44.77 -3.17 8.52
CA VAL A 81 -43.62 -3.48 9.38
C VAL A 81 -42.85 -4.71 8.88
N ALA A 82 -43.53 -5.80 8.50
CA ALA A 82 -42.87 -7.00 7.99
C ALA A 82 -42.12 -6.75 6.67
N ALA A 83 -42.73 -6.00 5.74
CA ALA A 83 -42.11 -5.66 4.46
C ALA A 83 -40.84 -4.80 4.65
N ALA A 84 -40.92 -3.80 5.52
CA ALA A 84 -39.80 -2.89 5.76
C ALA A 84 -38.67 -3.53 6.61
N VAL A 85 -38.97 -4.46 7.53
CA VAL A 85 -37.94 -5.28 8.20
C VAL A 85 -37.19 -6.15 7.19
N SER A 86 -37.89 -6.75 6.23
CA SER A 86 -37.27 -7.57 5.19
C SER A 86 -36.37 -6.73 4.26
N GLN A 87 -36.80 -5.52 3.92
CA GLN A 87 -35.95 -4.54 3.20
C GLN A 87 -34.73 -4.11 4.02
N LEU A 88 -34.91 -3.87 5.32
CA LEU A 88 -33.82 -3.48 6.21
C LEU A 88 -32.78 -4.59 6.34
N GLN A 89 -33.22 -5.85 6.46
CA GLN A 89 -32.31 -7.00 6.44
C GLN A 89 -31.50 -7.05 5.15
N THR A 90 -32.15 -6.85 4.00
CA THR A 90 -31.45 -6.82 2.70
C THR A 90 -30.41 -5.69 2.65
N SER A 91 -30.74 -4.49 3.13
CA SER A 91 -29.79 -3.37 3.18
C SER A 91 -28.65 -3.61 4.18
N VAL A 92 -28.93 -4.22 5.33
CA VAL A 92 -27.92 -4.57 6.34
C VAL A 92 -26.95 -5.60 5.79
N ASP A 93 -27.45 -6.64 5.10
CA ASP A 93 -26.61 -7.66 4.47
C ASP A 93 -25.73 -7.08 3.37
N ALA A 94 -26.25 -6.11 2.59
CA ALA A 94 -25.48 -5.37 1.60
C ALA A 94 -24.35 -4.55 2.25
N VAL A 95 -24.67 -3.72 3.25
CA VAL A 95 -23.67 -2.92 3.97
C VAL A 95 -22.65 -3.81 4.68
N HIS A 96 -23.07 -4.96 5.22
CA HIS A 96 -22.17 -5.92 5.84
C HIS A 96 -21.19 -6.51 4.82
N THR A 97 -21.67 -6.87 3.63
CA THR A 97 -20.84 -7.39 2.53
C THR A 97 -19.86 -6.32 2.04
N ASP A 98 -20.30 -5.08 1.90
CA ASP A 98 -19.45 -3.95 1.51
C ASP A 98 -18.37 -3.71 2.58
N ALA A 99 -18.73 -3.74 3.86
CA ALA A 99 -17.78 -3.59 4.97
C ALA A 99 -16.76 -4.74 5.05
N GLN A 100 -17.18 -5.99 4.77
CA GLN A 100 -16.26 -7.12 4.69
C GLN A 100 -15.29 -6.99 3.50
N THR A 101 -15.79 -6.53 2.35
CA THR A 101 -14.97 -6.29 1.15
C THR A 101 -13.93 -5.20 1.41
N PHE A 102 -14.35 -4.13 2.07
CA PHE A 102 -13.46 -3.07 2.52
C PHE A 102 -12.38 -3.57 3.50
N ALA A 103 -12.77 -4.37 4.51
CA ALA A 103 -11.85 -4.95 5.47
C ALA A 103 -10.84 -5.92 4.81
N ALA A 104 -11.27 -6.69 3.81
CA ALA A 104 -10.41 -7.57 3.05
C ALA A 104 -9.40 -6.78 2.19
N ALA A 105 -9.83 -5.69 1.55
CA ALA A 105 -8.93 -4.81 0.78
C ALA A 105 -7.88 -4.09 1.65
N ALA A 106 -8.14 -3.94 2.96
CA ALA A 106 -7.21 -3.35 3.92
C ALA A 106 -6.13 -4.34 4.44
N THR A 107 -6.20 -5.63 4.07
CA THR A 107 -5.13 -6.58 4.44
C THR A 107 -3.88 -6.36 3.57
N PRO A 108 -2.69 -6.17 4.17
CA PRO A 108 -1.47 -5.93 3.40
C PRO A 108 -1.16 -7.11 2.49
N ALA A 109 -0.83 -6.84 1.22
CA ALA A 109 -0.26 -7.84 0.33
C ALA A 109 0.98 -8.47 0.99
N PRO A 110 1.17 -9.81 0.91
CA PRO A 110 2.35 -10.45 1.45
C PRO A 110 3.60 -9.81 0.82
N ALA A 111 4.56 -9.46 1.67
CA ALA A 111 5.81 -8.85 1.22
C ALA A 111 6.44 -9.73 0.11
N PRO A 112 6.94 -9.13 -0.98
CA PRO A 112 7.64 -9.89 -2.01
C PRO A 112 8.76 -10.69 -1.35
N ALA A 113 8.85 -11.98 -1.70
CA ALA A 113 9.88 -12.86 -1.17
C ALA A 113 11.26 -12.22 -1.41
N ASP A 114 12.05 -12.13 -0.34
CA ASP A 114 13.41 -11.60 -0.35
C ASP A 114 14.22 -12.35 -1.42
N PRO A 115 14.83 -11.68 -2.42
CA PRO A 115 15.67 -12.35 -3.39
C PRO A 115 16.81 -13.05 -2.65
N ALA A 116 16.84 -14.38 -2.74
CA ALA A 116 17.87 -15.21 -2.12
C ALA A 116 19.26 -14.61 -2.41
N ALA A 117 19.99 -14.29 -1.34
CA ALA A 117 21.37 -13.83 -1.43
C ALA A 117 22.18 -14.82 -2.28
N PRO A 118 23.10 -14.35 -3.14
CA PRO A 118 23.93 -15.23 -3.96
C PRO A 118 24.70 -16.17 -3.04
N VAL A 119 24.50 -17.47 -3.24
CA VAL A 119 25.26 -18.52 -2.57
C VAL A 119 26.73 -18.31 -2.92
N VAL A 120 27.52 -17.87 -1.94
CA VAL A 120 28.97 -17.80 -2.08
C VAL A 120 29.46 -19.24 -2.04
N ASP A 121 29.94 -19.75 -3.18
CA ASP A 121 30.62 -21.03 -3.28
C ASP A 121 31.90 -20.99 -2.43
N PRO A 122 32.03 -21.82 -1.37
CA PRO A 122 33.23 -21.83 -0.51
C PRO A 122 34.46 -22.47 -1.17
N THR A 123 34.42 -22.83 -2.45
CA THR A 123 35.50 -23.58 -3.13
C THR A 123 36.50 -22.70 -3.89
N ALA A 124 36.44 -21.37 -3.80
CA ALA A 124 37.44 -20.49 -4.39
C ALA A 124 38.61 -20.22 -3.42
N ALA A 125 39.73 -20.90 -3.64
CA ALA A 125 40.99 -20.70 -2.92
C ALA A 125 41.52 -19.25 -3.10
N PRO A 126 42.10 -18.63 -2.06
CA PRO A 126 42.62 -17.27 -2.16
C PRO A 126 44.00 -17.26 -2.84
N THR A 127 44.07 -16.81 -4.08
CA THR A 127 45.33 -16.28 -4.64
C THR A 127 45.53 -14.85 -4.13
N GLY A 128 46.49 -14.70 -3.22
CA GLY A 128 46.86 -13.40 -2.67
C GLY A 128 47.57 -12.50 -3.66
N THR A 129 47.40 -11.19 -3.44
CA THR A 129 48.41 -10.16 -3.69
C THR A 129 48.22 -9.05 -2.66
N ALA A 130 49.31 -8.72 -1.98
CA ALA A 130 49.42 -7.77 -0.87
C ALA A 130 49.52 -6.30 -1.33
N THR A 131 49.65 -5.42 -0.32
CA THR A 131 49.87 -3.95 -0.27
C THR A 131 48.58 -3.11 -0.18
N ALA A 132 48.38 -2.19 0.77
CA ALA A 132 49.30 -1.48 1.67
C ALA A 132 48.63 -1.02 2.98
N ASP A 133 49.49 -0.77 3.98
CA ASP A 133 49.33 -0.05 5.25
C ASP A 133 48.22 1.02 5.37
N VAL A 134 47.48 0.98 6.48
CA VAL A 134 47.25 2.16 7.35
C VAL A 134 47.24 1.73 8.81
N GLN A 135 48.25 2.22 9.52
CA GLN A 135 48.49 2.15 10.95
C GLN A 135 47.44 3.00 11.72
N VAL A 136 46.75 2.40 12.71
CA VAL A 136 45.97 3.13 13.72
C VAL A 136 46.43 2.68 15.11
N ALA A 137 46.80 3.67 15.92
CA ALA A 137 47.43 3.56 17.22
C ALA A 137 46.56 2.87 18.30
N PRO A 138 47.16 2.27 19.35
CA PRO A 138 46.43 1.57 20.41
C PRO A 138 45.69 2.53 21.37
N ALA A 139 44.58 2.02 21.91
CA ALA A 139 43.65 2.67 22.84
C ALA A 139 44.29 3.00 24.22
N PRO A 140 43.77 4.00 24.96
CA PRO A 140 44.24 4.29 26.31
C PRO A 140 43.68 3.29 27.34
N GLU A 141 44.58 2.66 28.10
CA GLU A 141 44.27 1.83 29.25
C GLU A 141 43.69 2.69 30.40
N ALA A 142 42.46 2.40 30.80
CA ALA A 142 41.89 2.87 32.06
C ALA A 142 42.17 1.84 33.16
N SER A 143 43.25 2.06 33.91
CA SER A 143 43.50 1.36 35.18
C SER A 143 43.34 2.32 36.35
N VAL A 144 42.23 2.16 37.07
CA VAL A 144 42.01 2.63 38.45
C VAL A 144 42.29 1.39 39.32
N PRO A 145 43.12 1.43 40.39
CA PRO A 145 42.61 1.85 41.70
C PRO A 145 43.59 2.38 42.77
N ASN A 146 42.97 2.97 43.81
CA ASN A 146 43.32 3.08 45.24
C ASN A 146 44.56 3.87 45.70
N ALA A 147 44.31 4.94 46.48
CA ALA A 147 44.20 4.86 47.95
C ALA A 147 43.51 6.11 48.52
#